data_AF-A0A660YBM2-F1
#
_entry.id   AF-A0A660YBM2-F1
#
_cell.length_a   1.000
_cell.length_b   1.000
_cell.length_c   1.000
_cell.angle_alpha   90.00
_cell.angle_beta   90.00
_cell.angle_gamma   90.00
#
_symmetry.space_group_name_H-M   'P 1'
#
loop_
_entity.id
_entity.type
_entity.pdbx_description
1 polymer ?
#
loop_
_entity_poly.entity_id
_entity_poly.type
_entity_poly.pdbx_seq_one_letter_code
_entity_poly.pdbx_strand_id
1 'polypeptide(L)'
;MERTLSLEGRSLRLLCVKDADSLLDREEYVREERLPYWAEVWASGLALAEYIFRNPFPPKGTVLDLGCGLGTAGIAAALAGHRVLACDHDPDALAFARCNAYLNRVASRM
;
A
#
# COMPACT_ATOMS: atom_id res chain seq x y z
N MET A 1 5.89 -12.46 -0.98
CA MET A 1 4.95 -13.36 -1.70
C MET A 1 3.96 -12.50 -2.44
N GLU A 2 3.68 -12.79 -3.71
CA GLU A 2 2.63 -12.06 -4.43
C GLU A 2 1.24 -12.59 -4.04
N ARG A 3 0.29 -11.68 -3.83
CA ARG A 3 -1.13 -11.94 -3.60
C ARG A 3 -1.94 -11.16 -4.62
N THR A 4 -2.95 -11.80 -5.18
CA THR A 4 -3.94 -11.13 -6.04
C THR A 4 -5.26 -11.05 -5.30
N LEU A 5 -5.78 -9.85 -5.13
CA LEU A 5 -7.03 -9.56 -4.45
C LEU A 5 -8.06 -9.07 -5.48
N SER A 6 -9.28 -9.59 -5.39
CA SER A 6 -10.39 -9.15 -6.22
C SER A 6 -11.29 -8.24 -5.38
N LEU A 7 -11.31 -6.94 -5.72
CA LEU A 7 -12.07 -5.91 -5.01
C LEU A 7 -12.98 -5.21 -6.02
N GLU A 8 -14.30 -5.28 -5.84
CA GLU A 8 -15.28 -4.59 -6.69
C GLU A 8 -15.11 -4.86 -8.20
N GLY A 9 -14.83 -6.12 -8.55
CA GLY A 9 -14.62 -6.54 -9.94
C GLY A 9 -13.28 -6.10 -10.56
N ARG A 10 -12.39 -5.48 -9.76
CA ARG A 10 -11.03 -5.11 -10.16
C ARG A 10 -10.01 -6.01 -9.45
N SER A 11 -8.86 -6.20 -10.10
CA SER A 11 -7.74 -6.97 -9.55
C SER A 11 -6.69 -6.01 -8.99
N LEU A 12 -6.25 -6.27 -7.77
CA LEU A 12 -5.17 -5.56 -7.09
C LEU A 12 -4.09 -6.58 -6.68
N ARG A 13 -2.87 -6.40 -7.19
CA ARG A 13 -1.74 -7.31 -6.98
C ARG A 13 -0.78 -6.71 -5.96
N LEU A 14 -0.47 -7.44 -4.89
CA LEU A 14 0.45 -6.98 -3.85
C LEU A 14 1.57 -7.98 -3.65
N LEU A 15 2.80 -7.51 -3.75
CA LEU A 15 3.94 -8.13 -3.09
C LEU A 15 3.81 -7.84 -1.59
N CYS A 16 3.68 -8.92 -0.83
CA CYS A 16 3.60 -8.90 0.63
C CYS A 16 4.86 -9.52 1.23
N VAL A 17 5.18 -9.13 2.46
CA VAL A 17 6.20 -9.84 3.26
C VAL A 17 5.66 -11.24 3.58
N LYS A 18 6.51 -12.26 3.54
CA LYS A 18 6.09 -13.65 3.80
C LYS A 18 5.84 -13.92 5.28
N ASP A 19 6.66 -13.29 6.11
CA ASP A 19 6.66 -13.42 7.56
C ASP A 19 7.10 -12.06 8.12
N ALA A 20 6.16 -11.29 8.64
CA ALA A 20 6.47 -9.98 9.21
C ALA A 20 7.29 -10.11 10.50
N ASP A 21 7.12 -11.21 11.25
CA ASP A 21 7.90 -11.50 12.46
C ASP A 21 9.37 -11.78 12.14
N SER A 22 9.66 -12.24 10.92
CA SER A 22 11.05 -12.40 10.45
C SER A 22 11.80 -11.08 10.24
N LEU A 23 11.08 -9.95 10.15
CA LEU A 23 11.68 -8.62 10.10
C LEU A 23 12.06 -8.13 11.50
N LEU A 24 11.83 -8.94 12.54
CA LEU A 24 12.16 -8.59 13.90
C LEU A 24 13.66 -8.80 14.24
N ASP A 25 14.52 -7.80 13.99
CA ASP A 25 15.78 -7.62 14.74
C ASP A 25 15.60 -7.21 16.21
N ARG A 26 15.71 -8.20 17.13
CA ARG A 26 15.55 -8.08 18.60
C ARG A 26 16.26 -6.88 19.25
N GLU A 27 17.37 -6.39 18.71
CA GLU A 27 18.15 -5.30 19.32
C GLU A 27 17.60 -3.90 18.99
N GLU A 28 17.00 -3.71 17.82
CA GLU A 28 16.38 -2.44 17.39
C GLU A 28 15.01 -2.24 18.08
N TYR A 29 14.26 -3.32 18.36
CA TYR A 29 12.98 -3.28 19.09
C TYR A 29 13.09 -2.59 20.45
N VAL A 30 14.13 -2.92 21.21
CA VAL A 30 14.30 -2.43 22.58
C VAL A 30 14.64 -0.94 22.59
N ARG A 31 15.17 -0.40 21.48
CA ARG A 31 15.61 1.00 21.40
C ARG A 31 14.57 1.94 20.80
N GLU A 32 13.75 1.48 19.85
CA GLU A 32 12.89 2.40 19.06
C GLU A 32 11.41 1.97 18.89
N GLU A 33 10.95 0.87 19.50
CA GLU A 33 9.56 0.36 19.33
C GLU A 33 9.12 0.19 17.86
N ARG A 34 10.07 -0.06 16.93
CA ARG A 34 9.82 -0.14 15.48
C ARG A 34 9.23 -1.48 15.05
N LEU A 35 7.97 -1.73 15.41
CA LEU A 35 7.22 -2.86 14.87
C LEU A 35 6.97 -2.68 13.36
N PRO A 36 7.19 -3.72 12.53
CA PRO A 36 7.06 -3.63 11.06
C PRO A 36 5.60 -3.67 10.61
N TYR A 37 4.74 -2.82 11.20
CA TYR A 37 3.31 -2.77 10.89
C TYR A 37 3.05 -2.48 9.41
N TRP A 38 3.98 -1.84 8.71
CA TRP A 38 3.88 -1.60 7.28
C TRP A 38 3.86 -2.89 6.44
N ALA A 39 4.41 -4.00 6.96
CA ALA A 39 4.58 -5.26 6.24
C ALA A 39 3.27 -6.05 6.07
N GLU A 40 2.24 -5.70 6.84
CA GLU A 40 0.94 -6.35 6.85
C GLU A 40 -0.04 -5.74 5.84
N VAL A 41 -0.92 -6.59 5.30
CA VAL A 41 -2.07 -6.12 4.52
C VAL A 41 -3.25 -5.91 5.47
N TRP A 42 -3.38 -4.68 5.96
CA TRP A 42 -4.45 -4.32 6.90
C TRP A 42 -5.84 -4.35 6.27
N ALA A 43 -6.82 -4.87 7.02
CA ALA A 43 -8.22 -4.92 6.60
C ALA A 43 -8.80 -3.53 6.28
N SER A 44 -8.37 -2.49 7.00
CA SER A 44 -8.76 -1.10 6.75
C SER A 44 -8.28 -0.60 5.37
N GLY A 45 -7.07 -0.96 4.96
CA GLY A 45 -6.55 -0.64 3.63
C GLY A 45 -7.34 -1.29 2.50
N LEU A 46 -7.80 -2.53 2.71
CA LEU A 46 -8.67 -3.24 1.78
C LEU A 46 -10.06 -2.59 1.70
N ALA A 47 -10.66 -2.29 2.85
CA ALA A 47 -11.96 -1.63 2.91
C ALA A 47 -11.94 -0.24 2.24
N LEU A 48 -10.85 0.51 2.41
CA LEU A 48 -10.67 1.80 1.74
C LEU A 48 -10.50 1.64 0.23
N ALA A 49 -9.74 0.65 -0.24
CA ALA A 49 -9.61 0.35 -1.66
C ALA A 49 -10.96 0.00 -2.31
N GLU A 50 -11.77 -0.84 -1.66
CA GLU A 50 -13.15 -1.14 -2.10
C GLU A 50 -14.01 0.12 -2.15
N TYR A 51 -13.93 0.95 -1.12
CA TYR A 51 -14.67 2.21 -1.08
C TYR A 51 -14.30 3.14 -2.24
N ILE A 52 -13.01 3.28 -2.55
CA ILE A 52 -12.50 4.09 -3.66
C ILE A 52 -13.03 3.58 -5.01
N PHE A 53 -13.02 2.26 -5.22
CA PHE A 53 -13.53 1.69 -6.46
C PHE A 53 -15.04 1.87 -6.64
N ARG A 54 -15.81 1.85 -5.54
CA ARG A 54 -17.25 2.12 -5.55
C ARG A 54 -17.60 3.59 -5.70
N ASN A 55 -16.80 4.47 -5.10
CA ASN A 55 -17.09 5.89 -4.96
C ASN A 55 -15.98 6.71 -5.63
N PRO A 56 -15.89 6.71 -6.97
CA PRO A 56 -14.90 7.50 -7.68
C PRO A 56 -15.13 8.98 -7.37
N PHE A 57 -14.14 9.60 -6.73
CA PHE A 57 -14.14 11.03 -6.47
C PHE A 57 -13.53 11.78 -7.66
N PRO A 58 -13.73 13.11 -7.79
CA PRO A 58 -13.39 13.83 -9.00
C PRO A 58 -11.93 13.63 -9.43
N PRO A 59 -11.65 13.31 -10.71
CA PRO A 59 -10.32 12.94 -11.20
C PRO A 59 -9.31 14.10 -11.23
N LYS A 60 -9.67 15.26 -10.68
CA LYS A 60 -8.85 16.48 -10.66
C LYS A 60 -8.32 16.70 -9.25
N GLY A 61 -7.23 16.01 -8.94
CA GLY A 61 -6.55 16.19 -7.65
C GLY A 61 -5.36 15.26 -7.50
N THR A 62 -4.38 15.69 -6.71
CA THR A 62 -3.35 14.81 -6.17
C THR A 62 -3.88 14.23 -4.86
N VAL A 63 -3.75 12.93 -4.66
CA VAL A 63 -4.10 12.21 -3.43
C VAL A 63 -2.83 12.01 -2.60
N LEU A 64 -2.90 12.23 -1.30
CA LEU A 64 -1.86 11.84 -0.36
C LEU A 64 -2.31 10.54 0.32
N ASP A 65 -1.51 9.48 0.18
CA ASP A 65 -1.68 8.23 0.92
C ASP A 65 -0.69 8.25 2.10
N LEU A 66 -1.18 8.63 3.28
CA LEU A 66 -0.38 8.85 4.48
C LEU A 66 -0.32 7.58 5.33
N GLY A 67 0.90 7.09 5.60
CA GLY A 67 1.09 5.77 6.21
C GLY A 67 0.74 4.66 5.22
N CYS A 68 1.29 4.75 4.01
CA CYS A 68 0.84 3.94 2.88
C CYS A 68 1.12 2.45 3.04
N GLY A 69 2.09 2.05 3.89
CA GLY A 69 2.52 0.66 4.05
C GLY A 69 2.86 0.04 2.69
N LEU A 70 2.22 -1.08 2.35
CA LEU A 70 2.36 -1.76 1.06
C LEU A 70 1.72 -1.01 -0.13
N GLY A 71 1.05 0.12 0.09
CA GLY A 71 0.46 0.97 -0.95
C GLY A 71 -0.96 0.59 -1.39
N THR A 72 -1.68 -0.24 -0.62
CA THR A 72 -2.99 -0.79 -1.01
C THR A 72 -4.01 0.28 -1.44
N ALA A 73 -4.22 1.30 -0.60
CA ALA A 73 -5.21 2.36 -0.86
C ALA A 73 -4.73 3.32 -1.97
N GLY A 74 -3.45 3.73 -1.95
CA GLY A 74 -2.85 4.55 -2.99
C GLY A 74 -2.91 3.90 -4.37
N ILE A 75 -2.63 2.60 -4.49
CA ILE A 75 -2.74 1.86 -5.75
C ILE A 75 -4.19 1.86 -6.24
N ALA A 76 -5.17 1.66 -5.34
CA ALA A 76 -6.58 1.74 -5.71
C ALA A 76 -6.95 3.13 -6.25
N ALA A 77 -6.50 4.20 -5.61
CA ALA A 77 -6.69 5.57 -6.09
C ALA A 77 -6.01 5.80 -7.46
N ALA A 78 -4.79 5.30 -7.65
CA ALA A 78 -4.08 5.44 -8.92
C ALA A 78 -4.77 4.66 -10.06
N LEU A 79 -5.31 3.46 -9.77
CA LEU A 79 -6.15 2.66 -10.69
C LEU A 79 -7.50 3.32 -10.98
N ALA A 80 -8.01 4.15 -10.07
CA ALA A 80 -9.18 5.01 -10.30
C ALA A 80 -8.85 6.27 -11.13
N GLY A 81 -7.57 6.51 -11.44
CA GLY A 81 -7.12 7.58 -12.34
C GLY A 81 -6.49 8.78 -11.65
N HIS A 82 -6.32 8.73 -10.32
CA HIS A 82 -5.69 9.82 -9.57
C HIS A 82 -4.16 9.80 -9.69
N ARG A 83 -3.54 10.95 -9.40
CA ARG A 83 -2.11 11.04 -9.11
C ARG A 83 -1.95 10.97 -7.60
N VAL A 84 -1.11 10.09 -7.12
CA VAL A 84 -0.93 9.75 -5.71
C VAL A 84 0.48 10.14 -5.30
N LEU A 85 0.61 10.64 -4.08
CA LEU A 85 1.86 10.74 -3.36
C LEU A 85 1.76 9.74 -2.20
N ALA A 86 2.55 8.67 -2.26
CA ALA A 86 2.64 7.68 -1.20
C ALA A 86 3.67 8.14 -0.16
N CYS A 87 3.28 8.17 1.11
CA CYS A 87 4.15 8.56 2.21
C CYS A 87 4.10 7.53 3.33
N ASP A 88 5.26 7.15 3.82
CA ASP A 88 5.43 6.36 5.02
C ASP A 88 6.72 6.82 5.72
N HIS A 89 6.79 6.60 7.03
CA HIS A 89 7.99 6.86 7.81
C HIS A 89 9.08 5.80 7.55
N ASP A 90 8.67 4.58 7.16
CA ASP A 90 9.58 3.47 6.94
C ASP A 90 10.02 3.40 5.46
N PRO A 91 11.33 3.47 5.16
CA PRO A 91 11.84 3.36 3.79
C PRO A 91 11.51 2.04 3.09
N ASP A 92 11.41 0.93 3.82
CA ASP A 92 11.07 -0.37 3.24
C ASP A 92 9.60 -0.41 2.83
N ALA A 93 8.70 0.22 3.60
CA ALA A 93 7.31 0.42 3.21
C ALA A 93 7.23 1.14 1.85
N LEU A 94 7.97 2.24 1.68
CA LEU A 94 8.03 2.99 0.43
C LEU A 94 8.58 2.15 -0.74
N ALA A 95 9.61 1.32 -0.49
CA ALA A 95 10.16 0.42 -1.49
C ALA A 95 9.11 -0.64 -1.94
N PHE A 96 8.38 -1.22 -1.00
CA PHE A 96 7.30 -2.17 -1.29
C PHE A 96 6.13 -1.50 -2.01
N ALA A 97 5.68 -0.33 -1.55
CA ALA A 97 4.65 0.46 -2.22
C ALA A 97 5.02 0.76 -3.67
N ARG A 98 6.28 1.15 -3.93
CA ARG A 98 6.79 1.37 -5.30
C ARG A 98 6.75 0.09 -6.13
N CYS A 99 7.24 -1.03 -5.60
CA CYS A 99 7.17 -2.33 -6.28
C CYS A 99 5.72 -2.72 -6.61
N ASN A 100 4.80 -2.51 -5.68
CA ASN A 100 3.38 -2.79 -5.88
C ASN A 100 2.74 -1.84 -6.91
N ALA A 101 3.14 -0.57 -6.95
CA ALA A 101 2.72 0.34 -8.00
C ALA A 101 3.17 -0.14 -9.40
N TYR A 102 4.39 -0.69 -9.52
CA TYR A 102 4.85 -1.33 -10.77
C TYR A 102 4.04 -2.59 -11.12
N LEU A 103 3.75 -3.47 -10.16
CA LEU A 103 2.96 -4.69 -10.37
C LEU A 103 1.54 -4.41 -10.89
N ASN A 104 0.97 -3.27 -10.50
CA ASN A 104 -0.35 -2.80 -10.94
C ASN A 104 -0.28 -1.80 -12.11
N ARG A 105 0.91 -1.54 -12.67
CA ARG A 105 1.14 -0.63 -13.80
C ARG A 105 0.69 0.82 -13.55
N VAL A 106 0.84 1.29 -12.31
CA VAL A 106 0.48 2.65 -11.88
C VAL A 106 1.66 3.48 -11.36
N ALA A 107 2.90 3.00 -11.48
CA ALA A 107 4.10 3.70 -11.00
C ALA A 107 4.34 5.10 -11.61
N SER A 108 3.72 5.43 -12.76
CA SER A 108 3.78 6.80 -13.32
C SER A 108 2.80 7.78 -12.63
N ARG A 109 1.92 7.25 -11.77
CA ARG A 109 0.87 7.96 -11.07
C ARG A 109 1.01 7.92 -9.56
N MET A 110 1.99 7.19 -9.00
CA MET A 110 2.17 6.98 -7.57
C MET A 110 3.65 6.93 -7.22
#